data_AF-D2SYN3-F1
#
_entry.id   AF-D2SYN3-F1
#
_cell.length_a   1.000
_cell.length_b   1.000
_cell.length_c   1.000
_cell.angle_alpha   90.00
_cell.angle_beta   90.00
_cell.angle_gamma   90.00
#
_symmetry.space_group_name_H-M   'P 1'
#
loop_
_entity.id
_entity.type
_entity.pdbx_description
1 polymer ?
#
loop_
_entity_poly.entity_id
_entity_poly.type
_entity_poly.pdbx_seq_one_letter_code
_entity_poly.pdbx_strand_id
1 'polypeptide(L)' 'AIHNGKEHIPIYITNPMVGRKLGEFVPTRHFTSYESARKDTKSRR' A
#
# COMPACT_ATOMS: atom_id res chain seq x y z
N ALA A 1 -9.65 -5.57 -11.34
CA ALA A 1 -9.21 -4.97 -10.07
C ALA A 1 -8.52 -6.03 -9.22
N ILE A 2 -7.41 -5.71 -8.55
CA ILE A 2 -6.63 -6.66 -7.75
C ILE A 2 -6.95 -6.44 -6.27
N HIS A 3 -7.11 -7.52 -5.50
CA HIS A 3 -7.43 -7.43 -4.07
C HIS A 3 -6.14 -7.29 -3.24
N ASN A 4 -6.08 -6.30 -2.36
CA ASN A 4 -4.91 -6.06 -1.48
C ASN A 4 -5.06 -6.62 -0.05
N GLY A 5 -6.14 -7.37 0.21
CA GLY A 5 -6.48 -7.88 1.54
C GLY A 5 -7.51 -7.02 2.29
N LYS A 6 -7.76 -5.79 1.84
CA LYS A 6 -8.77 -4.88 2.40
C LYS A 6 -9.79 -4.43 1.36
N GLU A 7 -9.33 -4.17 0.14
CA GLU A 7 -10.16 -3.64 -0.94
C GLU A 7 -9.66 -4.09 -2.33
N HIS A 8 -10.48 -3.87 -3.35
CA HIS A 8 -10.13 -4.09 -4.74
C HIS A 8 -9.62 -2.79 -5.38
N ILE A 9 -8.33 -2.77 -5.74
CA ILE A 9 -7.71 -1.63 -6.39
C ILE A 9 -7.84 -1.76 -7.91
N PRO A 10 -8.44 -0.76 -8.61
CA PRO A 10 -8.42 -0.71 -10.06
C PRO A 10 -7.03 -0.26 -10.54
N ILE A 11 -6.38 -1.10 -11.35
CA ILE A 11 -5.04 -0.85 -11.92
C ILE A 11 -5.10 -1.13 -13.42
N TYR A 12 -4.46 -0.26 -14.20
CA TYR A 12 -4.17 -0.49 -15.62
C TYR A 12 -2.80 -1.14 -15.77
N ILE A 13 -2.73 -2.20 -16.58
CA ILE A 13 -1.50 -2.97 -16.77
C ILE A 13 -0.54 -2.16 -17.66
N THR A 14 0.71 -2.03 -17.21
CA THR A 14 1.80 -1.37 -17.95
C THR A 14 2.90 -2.38 -18.30
N ASN A 15 3.71 -2.07 -19.31
CA ASN A 15 4.79 -2.97 -19.80
C ASN A 15 5.73 -3.51 -18.69
N PRO A 16 6.12 -2.74 -17.65
CA PRO A 16 6.97 -3.27 -16.57
C PRO A 16 6.30 -4.34 -15.69
N MET A 17 4.98 -4.53 -15.81
CA MET A 17 4.22 -5.53 -15.05
C MET A 17 4.14 -6.89 -15.76
N VAL A 18 4.45 -6.92 -17.06
CA VAL A 18 4.35 -8.14 -17.89
C VAL A 18 5.41 -9.14 -17.43
N GLY A 19 5.00 -10.39 -17.21
CA GLY A 19 5.87 -11.46 -16.72
C GLY A 19 6.12 -11.45 -15.20
N ARG A 20 5.52 -10.53 -14.45
CA ARG A 20 5.61 -10.45 -12.98
C ARG A 20 4.29 -10.75 -12.30
N LYS A 21 4.33 -11.01 -11.00
CA LYS A 21 3.11 -11.22 -10.21
C LYS A 21 2.42 -9.88 -9.95
N LEU A 22 1.12 -9.83 -10.26
CA LEU A 22 0.30 -8.63 -10.06
C LEU A 22 0.26 -8.15 -8.59
N GLY A 23 0.43 -9.07 -7.64
CA GLY A 23 0.49 -8.73 -6.22
C GLY A 23 1.70 -7.87 -5.81
N GLU A 24 2.77 -7.84 -6.60
CA GLU A 24 3.95 -6.99 -6.33
C GLU A 24 3.67 -5.51 -6.52
N PHE A 25 2.63 -5.18 -7.29
CA PHE A 25 2.25 -3.80 -7.63
C PHE A 25 1.15 -3.26 -6.71
N VAL A 26 0.75 -4.04 -5.70
CA VAL A 26 -0.39 -3.74 -4.82
C VAL A 26 0.07 -3.77 -3.36
N PRO A 27 0.11 -2.62 -2.66
CA PRO A 27 0.54 -2.59 -1.26
C PRO A 27 -0.51 -3.24 -0.35
N THR A 28 -0.05 -4.10 0.57
CA THR A 28 -0.91 -4.85 1.50
C THR A 28 -0.96 -4.24 2.91
N ARG A 29 0.05 -3.45 3.29
CA ARG A 29 0.13 -2.79 4.60
C ARG A 29 0.42 -1.30 4.43
N HIS A 30 -0.25 -0.46 5.21
CA HIS A 30 0.15 0.94 5.36
C HIS A 30 1.32 1.01 6.35
N PHE A 31 2.49 1.38 5.83
CA PHE A 31 3.65 1.61 6.68
C PHE A 31 3.55 3.00 7.30
N THR A 32 3.32 3.06 8.61
CA THR A 32 3.45 4.30 9.38
C THR A 32 4.91 4.48 9.75
N SER A 33 5.55 5.52 9.22
CA SER A 33 6.95 5.81 9.53
C SER A 33 7.16 6.02 11.03
N TYR A 34 8.37 5.75 11.52
CA TYR A 34 8.74 5.99 12.92
C TYR A 34 8.50 7.45 13.34
N GLU A 35 8.80 8.40 12.45
CA GLU A 35 8.57 9.83 12.67
C GLU A 35 7.08 10.17 12.77
N SER A 36 6.24 9.51 11.97
CA SER A 36 4.78 9.68 12.03
C SER A 36 4.20 9.14 13.34
N ALA A 37 4.73 8.01 13.83
CA ALA A 37 4.31 7.42 15.10
C ALA A 37 4.65 8.31 16.32
N ARG A 38 5.78 9.03 16.27
CA ARG A 38 6.18 9.99 17.31
C ARG A 38 5.37 11.29 17.31
N LYS A 39 4.78 11.68 16.17
CA LYS A 39 3.88 12.84 16.11
C LYS A 39 2.51 12.56 16.72
N ASP A 40 2.03 11.33 16.59
CA ASP A 40 0.71 10.93 17.11
C ASP A 40 0.67 10.91 18.65
N THR A 41 1.80 10.61 19.30
CA THR A 41 1.92 10.70 20.78
C THR A 41 1.96 12.14 21.30
N LYS A 42 2.23 13.15 20.45
CA LYS A 42 2.23 14.57 20.85
C LYS A 42 0.87 15.25 20.64
N SER A 43 -0.06 14.60 19.94
CA SER A 43 -1.39 15.15 19.63
C SER A 43 -2.50 14.63 20.54
N ARG A 44 -2.20 13.73 21.50
CA ARG A 44 -3.18 13.22 22.46
C ARG A 44 -2.89 13.78 23.86
N ARG A 45 -3.49 14.95 24.13
CA ARG A 45 -3.48 15.80 25.34
C ARG A 45 -2.47 16.94 25.35
#